data_AF-A0A543AW46-F1
#
_entry.id   AF-A0A543AW46-F1
#
_cell.length_a   1.000
_cell.length_b   1.000
_cell.length_c   1.000
_cell.angle_alpha   90.00
_cell.angle_beta   90.00
_cell.angle_gamma   90.00
#
_symmetry.space_group_name_H-M   'P 1'
#
loop_
_entity.id
_entity.type
_entity.pdbx_description
1 polymer ?
#
loop_
_entity_poly.entity_id
_entity_poly.type
_entity_poly.pdbx_seq_one_letter_code
_entity_poly.pdbx_strand_id
1 'polypeptide(L)'
;MRPKKIPVMDWPSAAEPAQCIGAREVHGAVAQGWDTPQGRLWLMHRLSGYDPAWHEWSKELQDETAFVCIKPHVGIDGPELGVRDGSTRDEDYELSWPRLSQILGQPVPYWAGKLRGIETIDQWRPGAKPQILAAVPDADLTPMLRLAMTLDSGDIGREVLFNFAQSVHDRATAAARQDIEIVKQAANADTITYAAIPLAVPNTGFDDLEPSTRRAGWLSILGRTDDLACAAIREVVAWNSGADFPYSTLADIHCDDPMYAAWVKRLQPTERTAAFELFGDRRYRETLIDPATDAPVLVDQNGRYLAAIPQYIPSAGALTEVILGERGMVWIRTTDTFYLAPETRGNGIRWGYQGGSPKAFALLIDQLLNGTGTQAIKKYDKGNTGLTSLAYHDWPVGTTFNRKQLEAAQRGEFHPNKKY
;
A
#
# COMPACT_ATOMS: atom_id res chain seq x y z
N MET A 1 -34.69 21.68 -32.05
CA MET A 1 -34.29 21.98 -30.67
C MET A 1 -34.58 20.74 -29.83
N ARG A 2 -33.58 20.15 -29.15
CA ARG A 2 -33.86 19.11 -28.15
C ARG A 2 -34.56 19.79 -26.96
N PRO A 3 -35.63 19.22 -26.38
CA PRO A 3 -36.28 19.79 -25.22
C PRO A 3 -35.27 19.92 -24.07
N LYS A 4 -35.35 21.03 -23.33
CA LYS A 4 -34.44 21.32 -22.22
C LYS A 4 -34.72 20.32 -21.09
N LYS A 5 -33.75 19.45 -20.77
CA LYS A 5 -33.88 18.48 -19.67
C LYS A 5 -33.97 19.23 -18.33
N ILE A 6 -34.85 18.75 -17.44
CA ILE A 6 -35.02 19.26 -16.07
C ILE A 6 -33.90 18.69 -15.19
N PRO A 7 -33.16 19.52 -14.42
CA PRO A 7 -32.15 19.02 -13.51
C PRO A 7 -32.69 18.04 -12.47
N VAL A 8 -31.94 17.01 -12.10
CA VAL A 8 -32.39 15.99 -11.12
C VAL A 8 -32.76 16.60 -9.77
N MET A 9 -32.09 17.69 -9.34
CA MET A 9 -32.46 18.39 -8.09
C MET A 9 -33.89 18.90 -8.09
N ASP A 10 -34.42 19.19 -9.28
CA ASP A 10 -35.74 19.78 -9.48
C ASP A 10 -36.80 18.71 -9.81
N TRP A 11 -36.45 17.43 -9.84
CA TRP A 11 -37.42 16.35 -10.06
C TRP A 11 -38.38 16.26 -8.86
N PRO A 12 -39.70 16.15 -9.06
CA PRO A 12 -40.64 16.07 -7.96
C PRO A 12 -40.40 14.81 -7.11
N SER A 13 -40.82 14.85 -5.85
CA SER A 13 -40.83 13.64 -5.01
C SER A 13 -41.75 12.58 -5.65
N ALA A 14 -41.34 11.32 -5.59
CA ALA A 14 -42.13 10.23 -6.14
C ALA A 14 -43.41 10.03 -5.33
N ALA A 15 -44.54 9.86 -6.03
CA ALA A 15 -45.80 9.47 -5.40
C ALA A 15 -45.84 7.97 -5.06
N GLU A 16 -45.07 7.16 -5.81
CA GLU A 16 -44.91 5.72 -5.63
C GLU A 16 -43.41 5.38 -5.69
N PRO A 17 -42.95 4.30 -5.01
CA PRO A 17 -41.56 3.87 -5.07
C PRO A 17 -41.10 3.56 -6.50
N ALA A 18 -39.96 4.12 -6.90
CA ALA A 18 -39.33 3.88 -8.18
C ALA A 18 -38.97 2.40 -8.38
N GLN A 19 -39.10 1.90 -9.61
CA GLN A 19 -38.77 0.51 -9.91
C GLN A 19 -37.26 0.36 -10.13
N CYS A 20 -36.61 -0.53 -9.38
CA CYS A 20 -35.24 -0.96 -9.69
C CYS A 20 -35.26 -1.84 -10.96
N ILE A 21 -34.57 -1.41 -12.01
CA ILE A 21 -34.55 -2.08 -13.33
C ILE A 21 -33.31 -2.96 -13.55
N GLY A 22 -32.52 -3.19 -12.50
CA GLY A 22 -31.31 -4.01 -12.53
C GLY A 22 -30.03 -3.18 -12.53
N ALA A 23 -28.91 -3.81 -12.86
CA ALA A 23 -27.61 -3.18 -12.92
C ALA A 23 -26.83 -3.57 -14.17
N ARG A 24 -25.86 -2.72 -14.54
CA ARG A 24 -24.91 -3.00 -15.62
C ARG A 24 -23.51 -2.61 -15.20
N GLU A 25 -22.53 -3.35 -15.71
CA GLU A 25 -21.15 -2.97 -15.60
C GLU A 25 -20.83 -1.87 -16.62
N VAL A 26 -20.12 -0.85 -16.14
CA VAL A 26 -19.57 0.26 -16.93
C VAL A 26 -18.11 0.41 -16.54
N HIS A 27 -17.34 1.20 -17.29
CA HIS A 27 -15.92 1.37 -16.99
C HIS A 27 -15.66 1.78 -15.51
N GLY A 28 -15.09 0.87 -14.71
CA GLY A 28 -14.74 1.10 -13.31
C GLY A 28 -15.92 1.24 -12.33
N ALA A 29 -17.15 0.90 -12.70
CA ALA A 29 -18.31 0.98 -11.81
C ALA A 29 -19.44 0.00 -12.16
N VAL A 30 -20.36 -0.17 -11.22
CA VAL A 30 -21.66 -0.80 -11.45
C VAL A 30 -22.74 0.28 -11.43
N ALA A 31 -23.45 0.45 -12.53
CA ALA A 31 -24.57 1.37 -12.64
C ALA A 31 -25.87 0.63 -12.27
N GLN A 32 -26.52 1.02 -11.16
CA GLN A 32 -27.80 0.48 -10.74
C GLN A 32 -28.94 1.39 -11.22
N GLY A 33 -29.82 0.84 -12.05
CA GLY A 33 -30.86 1.60 -12.75
C GLY A 33 -32.17 1.68 -11.98
N TRP A 34 -32.80 2.85 -12.07
CA TRP A 34 -34.10 3.15 -11.50
C TRP A 34 -35.00 3.78 -12.55
N ASP A 35 -36.21 3.25 -12.68
CA ASP A 35 -37.26 3.86 -13.49
C ASP A 35 -38.11 4.81 -12.63
N THR A 36 -38.15 6.07 -13.03
CA THR A 36 -38.89 7.14 -12.35
C THR A 36 -39.86 7.81 -13.33
N PRO A 37 -40.90 8.51 -12.85
CA PRO A 37 -41.82 9.23 -13.74
C PRO A 37 -41.13 10.30 -14.62
N GLN A 38 -39.94 10.77 -14.23
CA GLN A 38 -39.15 11.77 -14.96
C GLN A 38 -38.14 11.13 -15.94
N GLY A 39 -37.95 9.81 -15.86
CA GLY A 39 -37.05 9.02 -16.69
C GLY A 39 -36.11 8.13 -15.87
N ARG A 40 -35.11 7.56 -16.54
CA ARG A 40 -34.17 6.62 -15.92
C ARG A 40 -33.05 7.33 -15.17
N LEU A 41 -32.88 6.96 -13.91
CA LEU A 41 -31.78 7.40 -13.06
C LEU A 41 -30.83 6.23 -12.81
N TRP A 42 -29.53 6.45 -13.02
CA TRP A 42 -28.50 5.46 -12.73
C TRP A 42 -27.68 5.87 -11.52
N LEU A 43 -27.69 5.04 -10.48
CA LEU A 43 -26.83 5.20 -9.32
C LEU A 43 -25.51 4.47 -9.57
N MET A 44 -24.41 5.22 -9.58
CA MET A 44 -23.09 4.72 -9.95
C MET A 44 -22.32 4.29 -8.70
N HIS A 45 -22.05 2.99 -8.62
CA HIS A 45 -21.27 2.35 -7.55
C HIS A 45 -19.86 2.07 -8.05
N ARG A 46 -18.89 2.96 -7.73
CA ARG A 46 -17.49 2.81 -8.16
C ARG A 46 -16.88 1.50 -7.66
N LEU A 47 -16.19 0.76 -8.51
CA LEU A 47 -15.42 -0.41 -8.09
C LEU A 47 -14.14 0.06 -7.35
N SER A 48 -13.69 -0.73 -6.38
CA SER A 48 -12.48 -0.42 -5.62
C SER A 48 -11.27 -0.29 -6.54
N GLY A 49 -10.43 0.72 -6.31
CA GLY A 49 -9.20 0.93 -7.10
C GLY A 49 -9.39 1.67 -8.43
N TYR A 50 -10.61 2.08 -8.77
CA TYR A 50 -10.91 2.84 -9.98
C TYR A 50 -11.40 4.26 -9.65
N ASP A 51 -10.82 5.25 -10.32
CA ASP A 51 -11.33 6.63 -10.35
C ASP A 51 -11.64 7.02 -11.80
N PRO A 52 -12.72 6.45 -12.38
CA PRO A 52 -13.06 6.70 -13.77
C PRO A 52 -13.51 8.15 -13.95
N ALA A 53 -13.17 8.70 -15.12
CA ALA A 53 -13.53 10.06 -15.43
C ALA A 53 -14.99 10.13 -15.90
N TRP A 54 -15.77 11.08 -15.39
CA TRP A 54 -17.20 11.29 -15.70
C TRP A 54 -17.56 11.24 -17.19
N HIS A 55 -16.63 11.63 -18.06
CA HIS A 55 -16.81 11.63 -19.50
C HIS A 55 -16.86 10.23 -20.13
N GLU A 56 -16.26 9.22 -19.48
CA GLU A 56 -16.28 7.82 -19.94
C GLU A 56 -17.68 7.22 -19.74
N TRP A 57 -18.23 7.36 -18.53
CA TRP A 57 -19.62 6.98 -18.26
C TRP A 57 -20.61 7.74 -19.12
N SER A 58 -20.38 9.04 -19.36
CA SER A 58 -21.24 9.82 -20.24
C SER A 58 -21.31 9.25 -21.67
N LYS A 59 -20.26 8.57 -22.15
CA LYS A 59 -20.26 7.89 -23.46
C LYS A 59 -20.99 6.55 -23.44
N GLU A 60 -20.91 5.81 -22.35
CA GLU A 60 -21.56 4.51 -22.19
C GLU A 60 -23.06 4.64 -21.87
N LEU A 61 -23.47 5.77 -21.28
CA LEU A 61 -24.84 6.05 -20.84
C LEU A 61 -25.55 7.15 -21.67
N GLN A 62 -25.13 7.35 -22.93
CA GLN A 62 -25.56 8.50 -23.77
C GLN A 62 -27.09 8.64 -23.96
N ASP A 63 -27.83 7.54 -23.88
CA ASP A 63 -29.29 7.52 -24.06
C ASP A 63 -30.08 7.69 -22.75
N GLU A 64 -29.39 7.86 -21.62
CA GLU A 64 -30.04 7.86 -20.31
C GLU A 64 -30.47 9.26 -19.84
N THR A 65 -31.44 9.29 -18.92
CA THR A 65 -32.00 10.56 -18.44
C THR A 65 -31.02 11.27 -17.51
N ALA A 66 -30.47 10.58 -16.51
CA ALA A 66 -29.47 11.11 -15.59
C ALA A 66 -28.66 10.00 -14.88
N PHE A 67 -27.49 10.35 -14.34
CA PHE A 67 -26.76 9.47 -13.43
C PHE A 67 -26.19 10.23 -12.23
N VAL A 68 -26.16 9.53 -11.09
CA VAL A 68 -25.74 10.02 -9.77
C VAL A 68 -24.57 9.17 -9.31
N CYS A 69 -23.43 9.78 -9.02
CA CYS A 69 -22.24 9.08 -8.53
C CYS A 69 -22.08 9.23 -7.03
N ILE A 70 -21.88 8.11 -6.35
CA ILE A 70 -21.47 8.08 -4.95
C ILE A 70 -19.96 8.37 -4.88
N LYS A 71 -19.58 9.49 -4.24
CA LYS A 71 -18.19 9.87 -3.99
C LYS A 71 -17.66 9.20 -2.71
N PRO A 72 -16.33 9.13 -2.52
CA PRO A 72 -15.73 8.49 -1.34
C PRO A 72 -15.87 9.31 -0.05
N HIS A 73 -16.07 10.62 -0.13
CA HIS A 73 -16.23 11.47 1.05
C HIS A 73 -17.63 11.34 1.66
N VAL A 74 -17.70 11.34 3.00
CA VAL A 74 -18.97 11.28 3.74
C VAL A 74 -19.23 12.66 4.34
N GLY A 75 -20.33 13.26 3.90
CA GLY A 75 -20.85 14.53 4.40
C GLY A 75 -21.80 14.33 5.58
N ILE A 76 -22.62 15.35 5.85
CA ILE A 76 -23.51 15.41 7.02
C ILE A 76 -24.68 14.42 6.91
N ASP A 77 -25.07 14.03 5.71
CA ASP A 77 -26.26 13.25 5.40
C ASP A 77 -25.96 11.94 4.67
N GLY A 78 -24.68 11.55 4.62
CA GLY A 78 -24.18 10.35 3.96
C GLY A 78 -23.05 10.64 2.98
N PRO A 79 -22.64 9.65 2.17
CA PRO A 79 -21.66 9.84 1.11
C PRO A 79 -22.04 11.00 0.17
N GLU A 80 -21.09 11.85 -0.22
CA GLU A 80 -21.36 12.93 -1.18
C GLU A 80 -21.86 12.34 -2.51
N LEU A 81 -22.87 12.96 -3.12
CA LEU A 81 -23.40 12.55 -4.41
C LEU A 81 -23.09 13.62 -5.46
N GLY A 82 -22.42 13.25 -6.54
CA GLY A 82 -22.31 14.07 -7.74
C GLY A 82 -23.41 13.71 -8.74
N VAL A 83 -23.91 14.66 -9.52
CA VAL A 83 -24.95 14.41 -10.53
C VAL A 83 -24.55 14.92 -11.90
N ARG A 84 -24.90 14.14 -12.92
CA ARG A 84 -24.82 14.54 -14.33
C ARG A 84 -26.08 14.12 -15.08
N ASP A 85 -26.78 15.08 -15.67
CA ASP A 85 -28.10 14.87 -16.27
C ASP A 85 -28.28 15.50 -17.67
N GLY A 86 -27.21 16.11 -18.20
CA GLY A 86 -27.23 16.76 -19.50
C GLY A 86 -28.18 17.96 -19.58
N SER A 87 -28.66 18.48 -18.44
CA SER A 87 -29.23 19.81 -18.36
C SER A 87 -28.13 20.85 -18.65
N THR A 88 -28.49 22.07 -19.05
CA THR A 88 -27.54 23.13 -19.47
C THR A 88 -26.59 23.63 -18.37
N ARG A 89 -26.45 22.91 -17.26
CA ARG A 89 -25.38 23.10 -16.28
C ARG A 89 -24.16 22.35 -16.80
N ASP A 90 -23.18 23.08 -17.31
CA ASP A 90 -21.91 22.52 -17.77
C ASP A 90 -21.05 21.95 -16.63
N GLU A 91 -21.54 21.99 -15.37
CA GLU A 91 -20.82 21.58 -14.17
C GLU A 91 -21.59 20.51 -13.39
N ASP A 92 -20.85 19.51 -12.91
CA ASP A 92 -21.35 18.50 -11.98
C ASP A 92 -21.79 19.22 -10.68
N TYR A 93 -22.98 18.93 -10.17
CA TYR A 93 -23.49 19.52 -8.93
C TYR A 93 -23.78 18.44 -7.89
N GLU A 94 -23.97 18.86 -6.63
CA GLU A 94 -24.19 17.94 -5.51
C GLU A 94 -25.67 17.69 -5.19
N LEU A 95 -25.99 16.45 -4.85
CA LEU A 95 -27.30 15.98 -4.43
C LEU A 95 -27.20 15.38 -3.02
N SER A 96 -28.23 15.54 -2.20
CA SER A 96 -28.30 14.98 -0.86
C SER A 96 -28.98 13.61 -0.87
N TRP A 97 -28.63 12.72 0.07
CA TRP A 97 -29.29 11.42 0.21
C TRP A 97 -30.79 11.54 0.52
N PRO A 98 -31.24 12.46 1.42
CA PRO A 98 -32.66 12.70 1.62
C PRO A 98 -33.38 13.11 0.33
N ARG A 99 -32.76 13.94 -0.52
CA ARG A 99 -33.38 14.35 -1.78
C ARG A 99 -33.46 13.21 -2.78
N LEU A 100 -32.41 12.39 -2.88
CA LEU A 100 -32.43 11.20 -3.74
C LEU A 100 -33.49 10.18 -3.27
N SER A 101 -33.60 9.96 -1.95
CA SER A 101 -34.65 9.11 -1.36
C SER A 101 -36.05 9.60 -1.73
N GLN A 102 -36.29 10.92 -1.67
CA GLN A 102 -37.57 11.51 -2.10
C GLN A 102 -37.84 11.31 -3.60
N ILE A 103 -36.83 11.46 -4.45
CA ILE A 103 -36.96 11.24 -5.91
C ILE A 103 -37.26 9.77 -6.23
N LEU A 104 -36.70 8.83 -5.46
CA LEU A 104 -36.99 7.40 -5.62
C LEU A 104 -38.24 6.94 -4.86
N GLY A 105 -38.81 7.77 -3.99
CA GLY A 105 -39.94 7.42 -3.12
C GLY A 105 -39.63 6.36 -2.07
N GLN A 106 -38.34 6.07 -1.83
CA GLN A 106 -37.89 5.01 -0.93
C GLN A 106 -36.41 5.20 -0.55
N PRO A 107 -35.94 4.58 0.55
CA PRO A 107 -34.53 4.61 0.93
C PRO A 107 -33.60 4.13 -0.18
N VAL A 108 -32.50 4.85 -0.39
CA VAL A 108 -31.53 4.58 -1.45
C VAL A 108 -30.58 3.47 -0.98
N PRO A 109 -30.24 2.46 -1.81
CA PRO A 109 -29.30 1.42 -1.41
C PRO A 109 -27.86 1.96 -1.35
N TYR A 110 -27.22 1.74 -0.21
CA TYR A 110 -25.79 1.94 -0.03
C TYR A 110 -25.04 0.62 -0.10
N TRP A 111 -23.98 0.62 -0.92
CA TRP A 111 -23.02 -0.46 -1.05
C TRP A 111 -21.63 0.06 -0.67
N ALA A 112 -21.07 -0.48 0.42
CA ALA A 112 -19.68 -0.19 0.80
C ALA A 112 -18.72 -0.59 -0.33
N GLY A 113 -17.64 0.17 -0.53
CA GLY A 113 -16.77 0.05 -1.70
C GLY A 113 -16.29 -1.39 -1.98
N LYS A 114 -15.97 -2.11 -0.90
CA LYS A 114 -15.47 -3.49 -0.92
C LYS A 114 -16.53 -4.57 -1.13
N LEU A 115 -17.81 -4.22 -1.19
CA LEU A 115 -18.94 -5.16 -1.34
C LEU A 115 -19.68 -4.97 -2.68
N ARG A 116 -19.16 -4.12 -3.56
CA ARG A 116 -19.75 -3.82 -4.87
C ARG A 116 -19.35 -4.92 -5.85
N GLY A 117 -20.36 -5.58 -6.42
CA GLY A 117 -20.21 -6.54 -7.51
C GLY A 117 -21.42 -6.45 -8.43
N ILE A 118 -21.22 -6.66 -9.73
CA ILE A 118 -22.31 -6.57 -10.70
C ILE A 118 -23.40 -7.60 -10.38
N GLU A 119 -23.02 -8.85 -10.10
CA GLU A 119 -23.96 -9.94 -9.81
C GLU A 119 -24.81 -9.65 -8.56
N THR A 120 -24.22 -9.07 -7.52
CA THR A 120 -24.92 -8.82 -6.25
C THR A 120 -25.83 -7.61 -6.33
N ILE A 121 -25.38 -6.53 -6.99
CA ILE A 121 -26.16 -5.32 -7.18
C ILE A 121 -27.33 -5.57 -8.14
N ASP A 122 -27.12 -6.35 -9.20
CA ASP A 122 -28.18 -6.69 -10.17
C ASP A 122 -29.28 -7.56 -9.57
N GLN A 123 -28.94 -8.44 -8.62
CA GLN A 123 -29.93 -9.29 -7.94
C GLN A 123 -30.68 -8.59 -6.81
N TRP A 124 -30.16 -7.48 -6.28
CA TRP A 124 -30.77 -6.78 -5.16
C TRP A 124 -32.06 -6.04 -5.57
N ARG A 125 -33.05 -6.05 -4.68
CA ARG A 125 -34.32 -5.33 -4.86
C ARG A 125 -34.68 -4.53 -3.60
N PRO A 126 -35.39 -3.41 -3.72
CA PRO A 126 -35.89 -2.67 -2.56
C PRO A 126 -36.65 -3.56 -1.57
N GLY A 127 -36.43 -3.35 -0.28
CA GLY A 127 -37.02 -4.15 0.80
C GLY A 127 -36.33 -5.50 1.06
N ALA A 128 -35.36 -5.91 0.25
CA ALA A 128 -34.55 -7.10 0.54
C ALA A 128 -33.72 -6.90 1.81
N LYS A 129 -33.49 -8.01 2.53
CA LYS A 129 -32.54 -8.01 3.65
C LYS A 129 -31.12 -7.75 3.14
N PRO A 130 -30.23 -7.13 3.95
CA PRO A 130 -28.84 -6.97 3.58
C PRO A 130 -28.19 -8.32 3.23
N GLN A 131 -27.51 -8.39 2.08
CA GLN A 131 -26.76 -9.59 1.68
C GLN A 131 -25.47 -9.70 2.49
N ILE A 132 -25.07 -10.92 2.84
CA ILE A 132 -23.78 -11.19 3.49
C ILE A 132 -22.78 -11.52 2.39
N LEU A 133 -21.80 -10.65 2.15
CA LEU A 133 -20.88 -10.75 1.02
C LEU A 133 -19.42 -10.79 1.48
N ALA A 134 -18.59 -11.59 0.81
CA ALA A 134 -17.15 -11.53 1.00
C ALA A 134 -16.61 -10.19 0.45
N ALA A 135 -15.80 -9.49 1.24
CA ALA A 135 -15.18 -8.24 0.81
C ALA A 135 -14.11 -8.49 -0.26
N VAL A 136 -14.10 -7.66 -1.30
CA VAL A 136 -13.14 -7.73 -2.41
C VAL A 136 -11.80 -7.09 -1.97
N PRO A 137 -10.70 -7.86 -1.88
CA PRO A 137 -9.40 -7.33 -1.50
C PRO A 137 -8.81 -6.41 -2.58
N ASP A 138 -7.86 -5.54 -2.18
CA ASP A 138 -7.12 -4.67 -3.11
C ASP A 138 -6.01 -5.39 -3.89
N ALA A 139 -5.64 -6.60 -3.48
CA ALA A 139 -4.64 -7.42 -4.14
C ALA A 139 -5.29 -8.66 -4.77
N ASP A 140 -4.79 -9.11 -5.92
CA ASP A 140 -5.15 -10.43 -6.44
C ASP A 140 -4.42 -11.49 -5.63
N LEU A 141 -5.17 -12.24 -4.83
CA LEU A 141 -4.64 -13.31 -3.99
C LEU A 141 -4.47 -14.63 -4.75
N THR A 142 -4.92 -14.71 -6.01
CA THR A 142 -4.89 -15.93 -6.81
C THR A 142 -3.49 -16.51 -6.97
N PRO A 143 -2.44 -15.74 -7.34
CA PRO A 143 -1.10 -16.30 -7.49
C PRO A 143 -0.54 -16.83 -6.16
N MET A 144 -0.82 -16.14 -5.05
CA MET A 144 -0.35 -16.53 -3.71
C MET A 144 -1.01 -17.83 -3.24
N LEU A 145 -2.33 -17.94 -3.39
CA LEU A 145 -3.07 -19.15 -3.01
C LEU A 145 -2.67 -20.34 -3.88
N ARG A 146 -2.48 -20.14 -5.19
CA ARG A 146 -1.96 -21.18 -6.08
C ARG A 146 -0.56 -21.61 -5.68
N LEU A 147 0.34 -20.68 -5.37
CA LEU A 147 1.69 -21.00 -4.90
C LEU A 147 1.63 -21.82 -3.61
N ALA A 148 0.83 -21.38 -2.64
CA ALA A 148 0.66 -22.09 -1.37
C ALA A 148 0.18 -23.53 -1.57
N MET A 149 -0.67 -23.79 -2.57
CA MET A 149 -1.14 -25.14 -2.92
C MET A 149 -0.03 -26.05 -3.48
N THR A 150 1.05 -25.49 -4.03
CA THR A 150 2.20 -26.27 -4.54
C THR A 150 3.21 -26.64 -3.46
N LEU A 151 3.10 -26.04 -2.27
CA LEU A 151 4.01 -26.26 -1.15
C LEU A 151 3.46 -27.31 -0.20
N ASP A 152 4.37 -28.08 0.42
CA ASP A 152 4.04 -29.13 1.36
C ASP A 152 3.31 -28.59 2.61
N SER A 153 2.50 -29.45 3.21
CA SER A 153 1.87 -29.17 4.51
C SER A 153 2.97 -29.07 5.58
N GLY A 154 3.15 -27.88 6.16
CA GLY A 154 4.20 -27.57 7.13
C GLY A 154 5.37 -26.75 6.55
N ASP A 155 5.35 -26.44 5.25
CA ASP A 155 6.30 -25.49 4.66
C ASP A 155 6.01 -24.06 5.18
N ILE A 156 7.03 -23.40 5.72
CA ILE A 156 6.93 -22.04 6.26
C ILE A 156 6.55 -20.99 5.20
N GLY A 157 6.89 -21.23 3.93
CA GLY A 157 6.46 -20.43 2.78
C GLY A 157 4.95 -20.52 2.57
N ARG A 158 4.38 -21.71 2.78
CA ARG A 158 2.92 -21.90 2.74
C ARG A 158 2.23 -21.10 3.85
N GLU A 159 2.77 -21.13 5.07
CA GLU A 159 2.21 -20.40 6.21
C GLU A 159 2.18 -18.89 5.98
N VAL A 160 3.28 -18.30 5.49
CA VAL A 160 3.32 -16.84 5.22
C VAL A 160 2.37 -16.42 4.09
N LEU A 161 2.20 -17.24 3.05
CA LEU A 161 1.25 -16.95 1.97
C LEU A 161 -0.19 -16.96 2.47
N PHE A 162 -0.57 -17.92 3.32
CA PHE A 162 -1.90 -17.96 3.93
C PHE A 162 -2.12 -16.82 4.91
N ASN A 163 -1.15 -16.53 5.79
CA ASN A 163 -1.25 -15.39 6.71
C ASN A 163 -1.43 -14.07 5.93
N PHE A 164 -0.62 -13.84 4.89
CA PHE A 164 -0.77 -12.66 4.05
C PHE A 164 -2.16 -12.58 3.39
N ALA A 165 -2.63 -13.66 2.77
CA ALA A 165 -3.95 -13.70 2.13
C ALA A 165 -5.10 -13.43 3.13
N GLN A 166 -5.01 -13.99 4.34
CA GLN A 166 -5.98 -13.75 5.41
C GLN A 166 -5.94 -12.30 5.89
N SER A 167 -4.76 -11.72 6.10
CA SER A 167 -4.61 -10.32 6.52
C SER A 167 -5.13 -9.33 5.48
N VAL A 168 -4.91 -9.59 4.19
CA VAL A 168 -5.47 -8.75 3.12
C VAL A 168 -7.01 -8.83 3.11
N HIS A 169 -7.59 -10.02 3.29
CA HIS A 169 -9.04 -10.20 3.37
C HIS A 169 -9.64 -9.55 4.62
N ASP A 170 -8.99 -9.70 5.78
CA ASP A 170 -9.43 -9.06 7.03
C ASP A 170 -9.43 -7.54 6.88
N ARG A 171 -8.37 -6.96 6.32
CA ARG A 171 -8.30 -5.51 6.06
C ARG A 171 -9.43 -5.04 5.13
N ALA A 172 -9.76 -5.79 4.07
CA ALA A 172 -10.87 -5.46 3.18
C ALA A 172 -12.23 -5.54 3.91
N THR A 173 -12.40 -6.55 4.75
CA THR A 173 -13.60 -6.75 5.59
C THR A 173 -13.75 -5.61 6.61
N ALA A 174 -12.66 -5.24 7.28
CA ALA A 174 -12.60 -4.14 8.24
C ALA A 174 -12.93 -2.80 7.57
N ALA A 175 -12.37 -2.53 6.38
CA ALA A 175 -12.67 -1.34 5.59
C ALA A 175 -14.17 -1.26 5.24
N ALA A 176 -14.75 -2.36 4.74
CA ALA A 176 -16.18 -2.42 4.42
C ALA A 176 -17.07 -2.13 5.65
N ARG A 177 -16.68 -2.68 6.81
CA ARG A 177 -17.38 -2.45 8.07
C ARG A 177 -17.26 -1.00 8.52
N GLN A 178 -16.06 -0.43 8.45
CA GLN A 178 -15.81 0.96 8.80
C GLN A 178 -16.62 1.92 7.92
N ASP A 179 -16.68 1.69 6.61
CA ASP A 179 -17.50 2.47 5.68
C ASP A 179 -18.98 2.46 6.10
N ILE A 180 -19.53 1.29 6.43
CA ILE A 180 -20.91 1.15 6.88
C ILE A 180 -21.14 1.91 8.19
N GLU A 181 -20.24 1.79 9.17
CA GLU A 181 -20.37 2.47 10.45
C GLU A 181 -20.27 4.00 10.32
N ILE A 182 -19.38 4.51 9.47
CA ILE A 182 -19.29 5.94 9.17
C ILE A 182 -20.61 6.44 8.56
N VAL A 183 -21.16 5.72 7.58
CA VAL A 183 -22.44 6.11 6.95
C VAL A 183 -23.61 6.00 7.93
N LYS A 184 -23.63 5.00 8.82
CA LYS A 184 -24.63 4.90 9.90
C LYS A 184 -24.62 6.08 10.85
N GLN A 185 -23.45 6.64 11.13
CA GLN A 185 -23.32 7.79 12.03
C GLN A 185 -23.74 9.10 11.37
N ALA A 186 -23.56 9.23 10.06
CA ALA A 186 -23.88 10.44 9.32
C ALA A 186 -25.32 10.47 8.78
N ALA A 187 -25.76 9.39 8.14
CA ALA A 187 -26.99 9.39 7.37
C ALA A 187 -28.25 9.19 8.21
N ASN A 188 -29.37 9.75 7.74
CA ASN A 188 -30.69 9.46 8.30
C ASN A 188 -31.12 8.02 7.90
N ALA A 189 -31.47 7.20 8.88
CA ALA A 189 -31.92 5.82 8.70
C ALA A 189 -33.12 5.67 7.74
N ASP A 190 -33.96 6.70 7.61
CA ASP A 190 -35.12 6.69 6.70
C ASP A 190 -34.73 6.97 5.23
N THR A 191 -33.48 7.32 4.96
CA THR A 191 -33.00 7.73 3.63
C THR A 191 -32.06 6.72 2.97
N ILE A 192 -31.48 5.82 3.75
CA ILE A 192 -30.49 4.83 3.29
C ILE A 192 -30.92 3.42 3.68
N THR A 193 -30.76 2.48 2.77
CA THR A 193 -30.77 1.04 3.07
C THR A 193 -29.40 0.44 2.82
N TYR A 194 -28.88 -0.31 3.79
CA TYR A 194 -27.62 -1.06 3.60
C TYR A 194 -27.90 -2.32 2.79
N ALA A 195 -27.48 -2.34 1.53
CA ALA A 195 -27.80 -3.44 0.63
C ALA A 195 -26.94 -4.69 0.90
N ALA A 196 -25.75 -4.50 1.48
CA ALA A 196 -24.86 -5.59 1.88
C ALA A 196 -24.12 -5.28 3.18
N ILE A 197 -23.71 -6.35 3.86
CA ILE A 197 -22.81 -6.35 5.01
C ILE A 197 -21.67 -7.35 4.75
N PRO A 198 -20.46 -7.10 5.29
CA PRO A 198 -19.34 -7.98 5.05
C PRO A 198 -19.50 -9.31 5.80
N LEU A 199 -19.14 -10.41 5.14
CA LEU A 199 -18.94 -11.72 5.76
C LEU A 199 -17.88 -11.58 6.86
N ALA A 200 -18.15 -12.15 8.04
CA ALA A 200 -17.16 -12.18 9.10
C ALA A 200 -16.00 -13.12 8.71
N VAL A 201 -14.79 -12.58 8.74
CA VAL A 201 -13.54 -13.35 8.58
C VAL A 201 -12.75 -13.29 9.90
N PRO A 202 -11.82 -14.23 10.14
CA PRO A 202 -10.89 -14.13 11.26
C PRO A 202 -10.11 -12.81 11.22
N ASN A 203 -9.93 -12.19 12.38
CA ASN A 203 -9.03 -11.06 12.54
C ASN A 203 -7.60 -11.61 12.47
N THR A 204 -6.86 -11.23 11.43
CA THR A 204 -5.53 -11.78 11.16
C THR A 204 -4.56 -10.67 10.80
N GLY A 205 -3.58 -10.44 11.68
CA GLY A 205 -2.50 -9.50 11.47
C GLY A 205 -1.34 -10.09 10.68
N PHE A 206 -0.61 -9.25 9.95
CA PHE A 206 0.65 -9.66 9.33
C PHE A 206 1.70 -10.07 10.37
N ASP A 207 1.55 -9.62 11.61
CA ASP A 207 2.37 -9.90 12.79
C ASP A 207 1.87 -11.06 13.66
N ASP A 208 0.84 -11.79 13.22
CA ASP A 208 0.41 -13.02 13.89
C ASP A 208 1.44 -14.16 13.77
N LEU A 209 2.33 -14.09 12.77
CA LEU A 209 3.46 -14.99 12.65
C LEU A 209 4.69 -14.41 13.36
N GLU A 210 5.40 -15.30 14.07
CA GLU A 210 6.69 -14.96 14.69
C GLU A 210 7.64 -14.31 13.66
N PRO A 211 8.32 -13.20 14.00
CA PRO A 211 9.10 -12.44 13.02
C PRO A 211 10.17 -13.25 12.27
N SER A 212 10.80 -14.22 12.94
CA SER A 212 11.78 -15.12 12.34
C SER A 212 11.15 -16.09 11.34
N THR A 213 10.00 -16.69 11.68
CA THR A 213 9.22 -17.56 10.80
C THR A 213 8.75 -16.81 9.57
N ARG A 214 8.17 -15.62 9.75
CA ARG A 214 7.70 -14.77 8.64
C ARG A 214 8.83 -14.43 7.68
N ARG A 215 9.98 -14.04 8.21
CA ARG A 215 11.17 -13.74 7.41
C ARG A 215 11.67 -14.96 6.64
N ALA A 216 11.80 -16.10 7.32
CA ALA A 216 12.29 -17.32 6.70
C ALA A 216 11.34 -17.81 5.59
N GLY A 217 10.03 -17.72 5.80
CA GLY A 217 9.02 -18.02 4.77
C GLY A 217 9.14 -17.11 3.55
N TRP A 218 9.26 -15.79 3.74
CA TRP A 218 9.46 -14.86 2.63
C TRP A 218 10.79 -15.10 1.90
N LEU A 219 11.89 -15.35 2.61
CA LEU A 219 13.17 -15.69 1.98
C LEU A 219 13.06 -16.96 1.12
N SER A 220 12.37 -17.99 1.62
CA SER A 220 12.12 -19.22 0.87
C SER A 220 11.40 -18.92 -0.46
N ILE A 221 10.34 -18.11 -0.44
CA ILE A 221 9.57 -17.74 -1.63
C ILE A 221 10.39 -16.86 -2.58
N LEU A 222 11.08 -15.84 -2.05
CA LEU A 222 11.91 -14.91 -2.82
C LEU A 222 13.08 -15.61 -3.52
N GLY A 223 13.57 -16.72 -2.96
CA GLY A 223 14.63 -17.54 -3.55
C GLY A 223 14.20 -18.43 -4.72
N ARG A 224 12.90 -18.55 -5.00
CA ARG A 224 12.38 -19.40 -6.08
C ARG A 224 12.54 -18.76 -7.46
N THR A 225 12.64 -19.57 -8.51
CA THR A 225 12.82 -19.11 -9.89
C THR A 225 11.60 -19.34 -10.79
N ASP A 226 10.54 -19.98 -10.29
CA ASP A 226 9.32 -20.24 -11.05
C ASP A 226 8.44 -19.00 -11.24
N ASP A 227 7.61 -19.04 -12.28
CA ASP A 227 6.72 -17.97 -12.69
C ASP A 227 5.64 -17.67 -11.65
N LEU A 228 5.15 -18.69 -10.96
CA LEU A 228 4.12 -18.58 -9.94
C LEU A 228 4.62 -17.83 -8.70
N ALA A 229 5.84 -18.10 -8.24
CA ALA A 229 6.51 -17.31 -7.21
C ALA A 229 6.71 -15.86 -7.65
N CYS A 230 7.16 -15.63 -8.89
CA CYS A 230 7.31 -14.27 -9.42
C CYS A 230 5.95 -13.52 -9.45
N ALA A 231 4.88 -14.15 -9.90
CA ALA A 231 3.54 -13.57 -9.91
C ALA A 231 3.04 -13.25 -8.49
N ALA A 232 3.24 -14.15 -7.53
CA ALA A 232 2.89 -13.91 -6.13
C ALA A 232 3.64 -12.70 -5.55
N ILE A 233 4.96 -12.61 -5.77
CA ILE A 233 5.76 -11.49 -5.28
C ILE A 233 5.36 -10.16 -5.94
N ARG A 234 5.03 -10.14 -7.24
CA ARG A 234 4.51 -8.94 -7.92
C ARG A 234 3.25 -8.40 -7.24
N GLU A 235 2.31 -9.26 -6.88
CA GLU A 235 1.08 -8.84 -6.20
C GLU A 235 1.36 -8.26 -4.80
N VAL A 236 2.25 -8.89 -4.02
CA VAL A 236 2.67 -8.32 -2.72
C VAL A 236 3.32 -6.95 -2.92
N VAL A 237 4.20 -6.81 -3.93
CA VAL A 237 4.90 -5.56 -4.22
C VAL A 237 3.93 -4.46 -4.70
N ALA A 238 2.97 -4.81 -5.55
CA ALA A 238 1.93 -3.87 -5.98
C ALA A 238 1.09 -3.38 -4.78
N TRP A 239 0.79 -4.28 -3.85
CA TRP A 239 -0.09 -4.00 -2.72
C TRP A 239 0.55 -3.17 -1.60
N ASN A 240 1.74 -3.57 -1.11
CA ASN A 240 2.44 -2.85 -0.03
C ASN A 240 3.94 -2.64 -0.28
N SER A 241 4.40 -2.92 -1.50
CA SER A 241 5.80 -2.89 -1.92
C SER A 241 6.72 -3.74 -1.05
N GLY A 242 6.25 -4.94 -0.71
CA GLY A 242 7.06 -5.93 0.00
C GLY A 242 7.40 -5.49 1.42
N ALA A 243 6.48 -4.84 2.13
CA ALA A 243 6.76 -4.28 3.46
C ALA A 243 7.30 -5.33 4.46
N ASP A 244 6.87 -6.58 4.32
CA ASP A 244 7.30 -7.71 5.15
C ASP A 244 8.50 -8.50 4.58
N PHE A 245 9.01 -8.10 3.42
CA PHE A 245 10.19 -8.75 2.84
C PHE A 245 11.45 -8.42 3.67
N PRO A 246 12.47 -9.28 3.61
CA PRO A 246 13.78 -9.02 4.21
C PRO A 246 14.50 -7.80 3.59
N TYR A 247 13.97 -7.24 2.51
CA TYR A 247 14.48 -6.06 1.82
C TYR A 247 13.41 -4.96 1.79
N SER A 248 13.80 -3.70 1.66
CA SER A 248 12.87 -2.57 1.66
C SER A 248 12.95 -1.72 0.39
N THR A 249 13.74 -0.65 0.42
CA THR A 249 13.91 0.31 -0.66
C THR A 249 14.95 -0.18 -1.67
N LEU A 250 14.87 0.34 -2.89
CA LEU A 250 15.93 0.15 -3.88
C LEU A 250 16.85 1.36 -3.85
N ALA A 251 18.15 1.12 -3.96
CA ALA A 251 19.13 2.20 -3.99
C ALA A 251 20.12 2.04 -5.15
N ASP A 252 20.38 3.16 -5.84
CA ASP A 252 21.43 3.27 -6.85
C ASP A 252 22.79 3.45 -6.16
N ILE A 253 23.69 2.48 -6.29
CA ILE A 253 25.04 2.56 -5.71
C ILE A 253 25.98 3.19 -6.76
N HIS A 254 26.49 4.38 -6.47
CA HIS A 254 27.33 5.16 -7.40
C HIS A 254 28.80 4.82 -7.28
N CYS A 255 29.54 4.94 -8.38
CA CYS A 255 30.97 4.62 -8.42
C CYS A 255 31.84 5.54 -7.53
N ASP A 256 31.34 6.71 -7.18
CA ASP A 256 31.97 7.66 -6.26
C ASP A 256 31.76 7.30 -4.78
N ASP A 257 30.90 6.31 -4.47
CA ASP A 257 30.70 5.87 -3.09
C ASP A 257 31.98 5.22 -2.53
N PRO A 258 32.42 5.58 -1.31
CA PRO A 258 33.68 5.09 -0.73
C PRO A 258 33.76 3.56 -0.61
N MET A 259 32.61 2.87 -0.53
CA MET A 259 32.55 1.41 -0.41
C MET A 259 32.26 0.72 -1.75
N TYR A 260 32.03 1.47 -2.84
CA TYR A 260 31.63 0.93 -4.14
C TYR A 260 32.52 -0.22 -4.63
N ALA A 261 33.83 0.02 -4.75
CA ALA A 261 34.75 -0.95 -5.33
C ALA A 261 34.83 -2.25 -4.49
N ALA A 262 34.81 -2.11 -3.16
CA ALA A 262 34.83 -3.25 -2.25
C ALA A 262 33.52 -4.05 -2.31
N TRP A 263 32.38 -3.34 -2.37
CA TRP A 263 31.05 -3.95 -2.45
C TRP A 263 30.85 -4.68 -3.77
N VAL A 264 31.11 -4.02 -4.91
CA VAL A 264 30.97 -4.62 -6.25
C VAL A 264 31.83 -5.87 -6.39
N LYS A 265 33.06 -5.86 -5.86
CA LYS A 265 33.97 -7.02 -5.90
C LYS A 265 33.42 -8.25 -5.16
N ARG A 266 32.56 -8.06 -4.15
CA ARG A 266 31.96 -9.15 -3.36
C ARG A 266 30.76 -9.78 -4.05
N LEU A 267 30.06 -9.04 -4.91
CA LEU A 267 28.84 -9.50 -5.54
C LEU A 267 29.08 -10.76 -6.37
N GLN A 268 28.08 -11.65 -6.36
CA GLN A 268 28.14 -12.92 -7.08
C GLN A 268 27.04 -12.96 -8.14
N PRO A 269 27.31 -13.48 -9.35
CA PRO A 269 26.26 -13.79 -10.32
C PRO A 269 25.24 -14.75 -9.72
N THR A 270 23.96 -14.50 -10.01
CA THR A 270 22.86 -15.36 -9.56
C THR A 270 21.81 -15.50 -10.66
N GLU A 271 21.03 -16.58 -10.61
CA GLU A 271 19.83 -16.71 -11.43
C GLU A 271 18.77 -15.69 -11.01
N ARG A 272 17.87 -15.36 -11.95
CA ARG A 272 16.76 -14.46 -11.64
C ARG A 272 15.70 -15.20 -10.83
N THR A 273 15.69 -14.96 -9.52
CA THR A 273 14.64 -15.42 -8.60
C THR A 273 13.49 -14.43 -8.51
N ALA A 274 12.41 -14.81 -7.80
CA ALA A 274 11.26 -13.97 -7.51
C ALA A 274 11.64 -12.69 -6.71
N ALA A 275 12.78 -12.68 -6.02
CA ALA A 275 13.31 -11.49 -5.36
C ALA A 275 13.55 -10.30 -6.32
N PHE A 276 13.83 -10.58 -7.60
CA PHE A 276 14.04 -9.53 -8.59
C PHE A 276 12.77 -8.81 -9.02
N GLU A 277 11.58 -9.30 -8.63
CA GLU A 277 10.32 -8.59 -8.87
C GLU A 277 10.21 -7.30 -8.05
N LEU A 278 11.04 -7.14 -7.01
CA LEU A 278 11.23 -5.85 -6.31
C LEU A 278 11.64 -4.71 -7.24
N PHE A 279 12.33 -5.02 -8.35
CA PHE A 279 12.87 -4.03 -9.28
C PHE A 279 11.89 -3.64 -10.40
N GLY A 280 10.74 -4.29 -10.49
CA GLY A 280 9.75 -4.09 -11.55
C GLY A 280 10.29 -4.40 -12.96
N ASP A 281 9.75 -3.74 -13.98
CA ASP A 281 10.06 -3.99 -15.40
C ASP A 281 11.38 -3.38 -15.90
N ARG A 282 12.31 -3.07 -15.00
CA ARG A 282 13.58 -2.44 -15.36
C ARG A 282 14.39 -3.36 -16.26
N ARG A 283 14.93 -2.80 -17.35
CA ARG A 283 15.89 -3.51 -18.21
C ARG A 283 17.22 -3.65 -17.50
N TYR A 284 17.76 -4.85 -17.49
CA TYR A 284 19.03 -5.17 -16.84
C TYR A 284 19.96 -5.89 -17.81
N ARG A 285 21.23 -5.86 -17.45
CA ARG A 285 22.32 -6.56 -18.10
C ARG A 285 22.69 -7.83 -17.32
N GLU A 286 22.76 -7.73 -15.99
CA GLU A 286 23.22 -8.80 -15.10
C GLU A 286 22.39 -8.83 -13.81
N THR A 287 22.17 -10.04 -13.28
CA THR A 287 21.56 -10.33 -11.98
C THR A 287 22.63 -10.81 -11.02
N LEU A 288 22.76 -10.12 -9.88
CA LEU A 288 23.76 -10.38 -8.86
C LEU A 288 23.09 -10.53 -7.49
N ILE A 289 23.81 -11.12 -6.54
CA ILE A 289 23.42 -11.18 -5.13
C ILE A 289 24.56 -10.67 -4.26
N ASP A 290 24.22 -9.98 -3.16
CA ASP A 290 25.15 -9.70 -2.08
C ASP A 290 25.16 -10.88 -1.09
N PRO A 291 26.20 -11.74 -1.08
CA PRO A 291 26.23 -12.93 -0.24
C PRO A 291 26.28 -12.62 1.26
N ALA A 292 26.49 -11.36 1.66
CA ALA A 292 26.46 -10.96 3.07
C ALA A 292 25.04 -10.74 3.60
N THR A 293 24.05 -10.51 2.73
CA THR A 293 22.66 -10.16 3.14
C THR A 293 21.60 -10.91 2.33
N ASP A 294 22.02 -11.72 1.37
CA ASP A 294 21.20 -12.31 0.32
C ASP A 294 20.45 -11.28 -0.54
N ALA A 295 20.83 -9.99 -0.47
CA ALA A 295 20.11 -8.94 -1.17
C ALA A 295 20.29 -9.07 -2.69
N PRO A 296 19.19 -9.07 -3.47
CA PRO A 296 19.28 -9.03 -4.92
C PRO A 296 19.86 -7.69 -5.39
N VAL A 297 20.65 -7.74 -6.46
CA VAL A 297 21.29 -6.59 -7.08
C VAL A 297 21.14 -6.69 -8.60
N LEU A 298 20.64 -5.64 -9.23
CA LEU A 298 20.59 -5.51 -10.68
C LEU A 298 21.70 -4.61 -11.20
N VAL A 299 22.31 -5.01 -12.30
CA VAL A 299 23.12 -4.11 -13.13
C VAL A 299 22.26 -3.68 -14.31
N ASP A 300 21.99 -2.39 -14.45
CA ASP A 300 21.22 -1.85 -15.57
C ASP A 300 22.01 -1.89 -16.89
N GLN A 301 21.36 -1.51 -18.00
CA GLN A 301 22.01 -1.47 -19.32
C GLN A 301 23.17 -0.46 -19.41
N ASN A 302 23.25 0.50 -18.49
CA ASN A 302 24.29 1.51 -18.41
C ASN A 302 25.43 1.12 -17.44
N GLY A 303 25.38 -0.08 -16.86
CA GLY A 303 26.35 -0.54 -15.87
C GLY A 303 26.15 0.04 -14.46
N ARG A 304 24.96 0.61 -14.16
CA ARG A 304 24.63 1.10 -12.81
C ARG A 304 24.12 -0.04 -11.95
N TYR A 305 24.55 -0.05 -10.69
CA TYR A 305 24.15 -1.05 -9.70
C TYR A 305 22.97 -0.56 -8.89
N LEU A 306 21.90 -1.34 -8.89
CA LEU A 306 20.72 -1.14 -8.06
C LEU A 306 20.63 -2.28 -7.07
N ALA A 307 20.64 -1.97 -5.78
CA ALA A 307 20.54 -2.96 -4.70
C ALA A 307 19.21 -2.82 -3.96
N ALA A 308 18.64 -3.96 -3.55
CA ALA A 308 17.57 -3.96 -2.56
C ALA A 308 18.19 -3.80 -1.16
N ILE A 309 17.82 -2.74 -0.44
CA ILE A 309 18.38 -2.45 0.88
C ILE A 309 17.84 -3.46 1.89
N PRO A 310 18.70 -4.12 2.67
CA PRO A 310 18.24 -5.06 3.68
C PRO A 310 17.44 -4.34 4.78
N GLN A 311 16.42 -5.01 5.33
CA GLN A 311 15.77 -4.57 6.57
C GLN A 311 16.51 -5.08 7.82
N TYR A 312 17.54 -5.90 7.62
CA TYR A 312 18.29 -6.54 8.67
C TYR A 312 19.73 -6.88 8.24
N ILE A 313 20.70 -6.69 9.12
CA ILE A 313 22.07 -7.17 8.94
C ILE A 313 22.33 -8.42 9.80
N PRO A 314 22.89 -9.51 9.23
CA PRO A 314 23.33 -10.67 10.01
C PRO A 314 24.39 -10.28 11.05
N SER A 315 24.00 -10.16 12.34
CA SER A 315 24.96 -9.92 13.43
C SER A 315 25.71 -11.20 13.77
N ALA A 316 26.86 -11.39 13.13
CA ALA A 316 27.92 -12.26 13.65
C ALA A 316 29.04 -11.45 14.35
N GLY A 317 29.23 -10.18 13.97
CA GLY A 317 30.39 -9.38 14.38
C GLY A 317 30.05 -8.05 15.04
N ALA A 318 30.94 -7.59 15.93
CA ALA A 318 30.77 -6.30 16.62
C ALA A 318 30.95 -5.12 15.64
N LEU A 319 30.21 -4.02 15.86
CA LEU A 319 30.38 -2.77 15.10
C LEU A 319 31.82 -2.26 15.22
N THR A 320 32.49 -2.04 14.08
CA THR A 320 33.84 -1.49 14.00
C THR A 320 33.83 -0.05 13.48
N GLU A 321 33.10 0.22 12.41
CA GLU A 321 33.03 1.54 11.77
C GLU A 321 31.66 1.84 11.19
N VAL A 322 31.35 3.13 11.08
CA VAL A 322 30.24 3.67 10.30
C VAL A 322 30.81 4.62 9.26
N ILE A 323 30.48 4.41 7.99
CA ILE A 323 31.02 5.16 6.86
C ILE A 323 29.86 5.87 6.17
N LEU A 324 30.00 7.19 6.02
CA LEU A 324 29.02 8.05 5.36
C LEU A 324 29.31 8.09 3.85
N GLY A 325 28.44 7.48 3.06
CA GLY A 325 28.58 7.29 1.62
C GLY A 325 27.97 8.39 0.78
N GLU A 326 27.89 8.15 -0.53
CA GLU A 326 27.31 9.12 -1.45
C GLU A 326 25.78 9.16 -1.35
N ARG A 327 25.17 10.29 -1.71
CA ARG A 327 23.70 10.48 -1.75
C ARG A 327 22.95 10.13 -0.45
N GLY A 328 23.62 10.17 0.69
CA GLY A 328 23.03 9.84 1.98
C GLY A 328 23.07 8.37 2.34
N MET A 329 23.84 7.53 1.64
CA MET A 329 24.04 6.13 2.00
C MET A 329 24.88 5.98 3.26
N VAL A 330 24.52 5.01 4.11
CA VAL A 330 25.30 4.69 5.30
C VAL A 330 25.76 3.24 5.21
N TRP A 331 27.05 3.03 5.40
CA TRP A 331 27.66 1.71 5.46
C TRP A 331 28.05 1.38 6.89
N ILE A 332 27.76 0.15 7.29
CA ILE A 332 28.08 -0.41 8.60
C ILE A 332 29.17 -1.45 8.41
N ARG A 333 30.33 -1.24 9.03
CA ARG A 333 31.41 -2.23 9.07
C ARG A 333 31.37 -2.95 10.41
N THR A 334 31.43 -4.28 10.37
CA THR A 334 31.61 -5.14 11.54
C THR A 334 33.02 -5.74 11.54
N THR A 335 33.32 -6.62 12.49
CA THR A 335 34.58 -7.36 12.51
C THR A 335 34.75 -8.28 11.29
N ASP A 336 33.64 -8.75 10.72
CA ASP A 336 33.66 -9.84 9.75
C ASP A 336 33.45 -9.34 8.31
N THR A 337 32.65 -8.27 8.15
CA THR A 337 32.27 -7.76 6.83
C THR A 337 31.69 -6.34 6.94
N PHE A 338 31.11 -5.84 5.85
CA PHE A 338 30.36 -4.58 5.82
C PHE A 338 29.02 -4.74 5.12
N TYR A 339 28.08 -3.89 5.50
CA TYR A 339 26.69 -3.92 5.07
C TYR A 339 26.21 -2.51 4.74
N LEU A 340 25.25 -2.41 3.81
CA LEU A 340 24.38 -1.24 3.79
C LEU A 340 23.59 -1.17 5.10
N ALA A 341 23.43 0.03 5.64
CA ALA A 341 22.62 0.24 6.84
C ALA A 341 21.19 -0.28 6.60
N PRO A 342 20.61 -1.03 7.55
CA PRO A 342 19.29 -1.59 7.35
C PRO A 342 18.22 -0.48 7.39
N GLU A 343 17.33 -0.48 6.39
CA GLU A 343 16.27 0.53 6.25
C GLU A 343 14.87 -0.10 6.23
N THR A 344 13.86 0.64 6.68
CA THR A 344 12.45 0.31 6.42
C THR A 344 11.86 1.27 5.41
N ARG A 345 10.85 0.81 4.67
CA ARG A 345 10.16 1.65 3.69
C ARG A 345 9.57 2.88 4.39
N GLY A 346 9.84 4.07 3.84
CA GLY A 346 9.41 5.35 4.42
C GLY A 346 10.31 5.90 5.53
N ASN A 347 11.24 5.09 6.08
CA ASN A 347 12.19 5.49 7.10
C ASN A 347 13.63 5.16 6.66
N GLY A 348 14.17 6.00 5.77
CA GLY A 348 15.59 5.89 5.37
C GLY A 348 16.55 6.31 6.47
N ILE A 349 17.81 5.90 6.35
CA ILE A 349 18.91 6.27 7.24
C ILE A 349 19.75 7.35 6.55
N ARG A 350 19.81 8.56 7.14
CA ARG A 350 20.54 9.72 6.59
C ARG A 350 21.14 10.56 7.72
N TRP A 351 22.00 11.54 7.40
CA TRP A 351 22.61 12.49 8.35
C TRP A 351 22.56 13.92 7.81
N GLY A 352 23.03 14.89 8.61
CA GLY A 352 23.32 16.26 8.16
C GLY A 352 22.18 17.26 8.24
N TYR A 353 21.04 16.87 8.78
CA TYR A 353 19.90 17.77 8.96
C TYR A 353 19.07 17.38 10.20
N GLN A 354 18.12 18.24 10.57
CA GLN A 354 17.16 17.91 11.62
C GLN A 354 15.96 17.19 10.99
N GLY A 355 15.68 15.96 11.42
CA GLY A 355 14.55 15.20 10.88
C GLY A 355 14.46 13.76 11.38
N GLY A 356 13.52 13.00 10.83
CA GLY A 356 13.31 11.60 11.16
C GLY A 356 14.51 10.71 10.81
N SER A 357 15.03 10.79 9.58
CA SER A 357 16.12 9.91 9.14
C SER A 357 17.41 10.02 9.97
N PRO A 358 17.88 11.22 10.35
CA PRO A 358 19.02 11.34 11.26
C PRO A 358 18.76 10.83 12.68
N LYS A 359 17.51 10.88 13.17
CA LYS A 359 17.14 10.20 14.42
C LYS A 359 17.20 8.68 14.28
N ALA A 360 16.69 8.12 13.17
CA ALA A 360 16.81 6.69 12.91
C ALA A 360 18.28 6.26 12.76
N PHE A 361 19.12 7.08 12.15
CA PHE A 361 20.56 6.83 12.07
C PHE A 361 21.20 6.76 13.46
N ALA A 362 20.91 7.73 14.34
CA ALA A 362 21.40 7.72 15.72
C ALA A 362 20.91 6.50 16.52
N LEU A 363 19.63 6.13 16.38
CA LEU A 363 19.06 4.94 17.02
C LEU A 363 19.71 3.65 16.51
N LEU A 364 19.95 3.53 15.21
CA LEU A 364 20.63 2.39 14.62
C LEU A 364 22.05 2.23 15.20
N ILE A 365 22.82 3.32 15.27
CA ILE A 365 24.16 3.30 15.88
C ILE A 365 24.08 2.85 17.35
N ASP A 366 23.14 3.39 18.11
CA ASP A 366 22.97 3.05 19.53
C ASP A 366 22.71 1.55 19.72
N GLN A 367 21.79 0.99 18.92
CA GLN A 367 21.49 -0.45 18.97
C GLN A 367 22.69 -1.31 18.53
N LEU A 368 23.42 -0.90 17.48
CA LEU A 368 24.62 -1.61 17.00
C LEU A 368 25.76 -1.61 18.03
N LEU A 369 25.96 -0.48 18.73
CA LEU A 369 26.95 -0.39 19.81
C LEU A 369 26.61 -1.32 20.97
N ASN A 370 25.32 -1.43 21.31
CA ASN A 370 24.81 -2.26 22.40
C ASN A 370 24.66 -3.75 22.04
N GLY A 371 24.98 -4.15 20.80
CA GLY A 371 24.87 -5.53 20.33
C GLY A 371 23.43 -6.02 20.17
N THR A 372 22.46 -5.11 20.18
CA THR A 372 21.03 -5.42 20.03
C THR A 372 20.49 -5.05 18.64
N GLY A 373 21.23 -4.23 17.89
CA GLY A 373 20.80 -3.63 16.63
C GLY A 373 21.17 -4.44 15.42
N THR A 374 20.25 -5.24 14.92
CA THR A 374 20.39 -5.89 13.61
C THR A 374 19.29 -5.51 12.64
N GLN A 375 18.23 -4.88 13.12
CA GLN A 375 17.04 -4.58 12.34
C GLN A 375 16.95 -3.09 12.04
N ALA A 376 16.31 -2.76 10.92
CA ALA A 376 15.97 -1.39 10.57
C ALA A 376 15.06 -0.74 11.62
N ILE A 377 15.26 0.57 11.82
CA ILE A 377 14.48 1.36 12.78
C ILE A 377 13.07 1.62 12.25
N LYS A 378 12.06 1.19 13.02
CA LYS A 378 10.63 1.36 12.67
C LYS A 378 9.95 2.54 13.35
N LYS A 379 10.46 2.97 14.51
CA LYS A 379 9.90 4.07 15.32
C LYS A 379 10.99 5.01 15.79
N TYR A 380 10.70 6.31 15.74
CA TYR A 380 11.59 7.36 16.22
C TYR A 380 11.41 7.57 17.72
N ASP A 381 11.87 6.60 18.51
CA ASP A 381 11.90 6.76 19.97
C ASP A 381 12.92 7.83 20.38
N LYS A 382 12.90 8.23 21.67
CA LYS A 382 13.91 9.15 22.21
C LYS A 382 15.28 8.47 22.17
N GLY A 383 16.03 8.73 21.11
CA GLY A 383 17.40 8.26 20.96
C GLY A 383 18.39 8.98 21.88
N ASN A 384 19.60 8.44 21.95
CA ASN A 384 20.72 9.06 22.65
C ASN A 384 21.00 10.48 22.10
N THR A 385 21.05 11.49 22.97
CA THR A 385 21.18 12.90 22.57
C THR A 385 22.52 13.22 21.90
N GLY A 386 23.60 12.57 22.33
CA GLY A 386 24.93 12.75 21.75
C GLY A 386 25.05 12.13 20.36
N LEU A 387 24.54 10.90 20.17
CA LEU A 387 24.44 10.28 18.84
C LEU A 387 23.49 11.05 17.90
N THR A 388 22.39 11.59 18.43
CA THR A 388 21.48 12.45 17.66
C THR A 388 22.20 13.72 17.19
N SER A 389 23.01 14.34 18.07
CA SER A 389 23.80 15.52 17.72
C SER A 389 24.86 15.20 16.66
N LEU A 390 25.51 14.03 16.75
CA LEU A 390 26.43 13.54 15.72
C LEU A 390 25.72 13.35 14.37
N ALA A 391 24.53 12.74 14.37
CA ALA A 391 23.75 12.48 13.15
C ALA A 391 23.18 13.75 12.50
N TYR A 392 22.87 14.78 13.27
CA TYR A 392 22.42 16.07 12.75
C TYR A 392 23.53 16.91 12.13
N HIS A 393 24.79 16.60 12.42
CA HIS A 393 25.91 17.35 11.87
C HIS A 393 26.13 17.01 10.39
N ASP A 394 26.38 18.05 9.59
CA ASP A 394 26.58 17.95 8.14
C ASP A 394 28.01 17.51 7.81
N TRP A 395 28.26 16.21 7.96
CA TRP A 395 29.55 15.61 7.66
C TRP A 395 29.77 15.48 6.15
N PRO A 396 31.01 15.73 5.67
CA PRO A 396 31.37 15.42 4.30
C PRO A 396 31.19 13.93 3.97
N VAL A 397 30.86 13.65 2.71
CA VAL A 397 30.87 12.28 2.19
C VAL A 397 32.26 11.65 2.35
N GLY A 398 32.31 10.35 2.65
CA GLY A 398 33.51 9.59 2.96
C GLY A 398 33.91 9.64 4.43
N THR A 399 33.24 10.45 5.26
CA THR A 399 33.53 10.51 6.70
C THR A 399 33.33 9.13 7.33
N THR A 400 34.33 8.67 8.08
CA THR A 400 34.31 7.39 8.78
C THR A 400 34.42 7.61 10.29
N PHE A 401 33.49 7.04 11.05
CA PHE A 401 33.53 7.00 12.50
C PHE A 401 33.89 5.59 12.96
N ASN A 402 34.97 5.48 13.73
CA ASN A 402 35.28 4.23 14.39
C ASN A 402 34.43 4.04 15.65
N ARG A 403 34.38 2.80 16.15
CA ARG A 403 33.62 2.44 17.36
C ARG A 403 33.89 3.38 18.55
N LYS A 404 35.14 3.72 18.83
CA LYS A 404 35.50 4.59 19.97
C LYS A 404 34.91 5.99 19.85
N GLN A 405 34.88 6.56 18.65
CA GLN A 405 34.25 7.86 18.38
C GLN A 405 32.73 7.80 18.57
N LEU A 406 32.11 6.72 18.12
CA LEU A 406 30.67 6.49 18.29
C LEU A 406 30.30 6.29 19.78
N GLU A 407 31.10 5.55 20.54
CA GLU A 407 30.93 5.39 22.00
C GLU A 407 31.15 6.71 22.74
N ALA A 408 32.12 7.53 22.34
CA ALA A 408 32.30 8.87 22.89
C ALA A 408 31.08 9.76 22.58
N ALA A 409 30.50 9.65 21.39
CA ALA A 409 29.28 10.36 21.04
C ALA A 409 28.09 9.88 21.87
N GLN A 410 27.96 8.57 22.11
CA GLN A 410 26.95 7.99 23.00
C GLN A 410 27.06 8.53 24.44
N ARG A 411 28.27 8.81 24.93
CA ARG A 411 28.49 9.45 26.24
C ARG A 411 28.37 10.98 26.23
N GLY A 412 28.16 11.60 25.08
CA GLY A 412 28.12 13.06 24.93
C GLY A 412 29.49 13.75 24.98
N GLU A 413 30.57 12.98 24.87
CA GLU A 413 31.97 13.44 24.91
C GLU A 413 32.51 13.78 23.52
N PHE A 414 31.79 13.36 22.46
CA PHE A 414 32.16 13.68 21.09
C PHE A 414 31.65 15.08 20.73
N HIS A 415 32.59 15.99 20.50
CA HIS A 415 32.29 17.33 20.02
C HIS A 415 32.68 17.41 18.54
N PRO A 416 31.71 17.49 17.60
CA PRO A 416 32.05 17.81 16.23
C PRO A 416 32.77 19.15 16.24
N ASN A 417 33.97 19.20 15.66
CA ASN A 417 34.70 20.47 15.53
C ASN A 417 33.76 21.47 14.87
N LYS A 418 33.40 22.54 15.59
CA LYS A 418 32.70 23.68 15.00
C LYS A 418 33.56 24.19 13.85
N LYS A 419 33.21 23.87 12.61
CA LYS A 419 33.74 24.61 11.46
C LYS A 419 32.82 25.80 11.20
N TYR A 420 33.51 26.92 11.01
CA TYR A 420 33.04 28.27 10.70
C TYR A 420 32.26 28.34 9.40
#